data_AF-A0A978UJR1-F1
#
_entry.id   AF-A0A978UJR1-F1
#
_cell.length_a   1.000
_cell.length_b   1.000
_cell.length_c   1.000
_cell.angle_alpha   90.00
_cell.angle_beta   90.00
_cell.angle_gamma   90.00
#
_symmetry.space_group_name_H-M   'P 1'
#
loop_
_entity.id
_entity.type
_entity.pdbx_description
1 polymer ?
#
loop_
_entity_poly.entity_id
_entity_poly.type
_entity_poly.pdbx_seq_one_letter_code
_entity_poly.pdbx_strand_id
1 'polypeptide(L)'
;MRLHPPAPLLAPRESMDKCILDGFEIPAKTRVVVNAFAIGMDPKSWEDPLVYNPERFFDDQDNKNDSVVDKDQEFKFVPFGGGRRGCPGFAFGFATIEIALARLLYHFDWELPPEVLGPYDVDLDEIFGLASRKKSTLVLVPTTNKDFPVHIETPGREEVHPIDHFRAATDEEKGGD
;
A
#
# COMPACT_ATOMS: atom_id res chain seq x y z
N MET A 1 -3.73 1.17 -0.27
CA MET A 1 -3.59 2.51 -0.90
C MET A 1 -4.85 3.36 -0.81
N ARG A 2 -6.06 2.82 -1.04
CA ARG A 2 -7.32 3.58 -0.91
C ARG A 2 -7.67 3.92 0.54
N LEU A 3 -7.77 2.89 1.38
CA LEU A 3 -8.07 3.02 2.82
C LEU A 3 -6.90 3.63 3.61
N HIS A 4 -5.68 3.23 3.23
CA HIS A 4 -4.44 3.60 3.90
C HIS A 4 -3.47 4.24 2.89
N PRO A 5 -3.71 5.50 2.46
CA PRO A 5 -2.79 6.22 1.59
C PRO A 5 -1.58 6.70 2.41
N PRO A 6 -0.33 6.40 1.99
CA PRO A 6 0.86 6.89 2.70
C PRO A 6 0.91 8.41 2.82
N ALA A 7 0.40 9.15 1.83
CA ALA A 7 0.31 10.62 1.88
C ALA A 7 -1.17 11.06 1.89
N PRO A 8 -1.86 11.03 3.04
CA PRO A 8 -3.32 11.25 3.10
C PRO A 8 -3.76 12.64 2.62
N LEU A 9 -2.89 13.64 2.75
CA LEU A 9 -3.13 15.03 2.32
C LEU A 9 -2.32 15.45 1.08
N LEU A 10 -1.59 14.51 0.48
CA LEU A 10 -0.65 14.73 -0.62
C LEU A 10 0.35 15.89 -0.36
N ALA A 11 1.21 16.17 -1.35
CA ALA A 11 2.07 17.35 -1.29
C ALA A 11 1.23 18.63 -1.48
N PRO A 12 1.32 19.62 -0.59
CA PRO A 12 0.61 20.89 -0.74
C PRO A 12 0.92 21.59 -2.06
N ARG A 13 -0.06 22.29 -2.59
CA ARG A 13 0.07 23.17 -3.75
C ARG A 13 -0.09 24.62 -3.33
N GLU A 14 0.35 25.51 -4.20
CA GLU A 14 0.16 26.95 -4.06
C GLU A 14 -0.40 27.49 -5.38
N SER A 15 -1.45 28.30 -5.33
CA SER A 15 -1.95 29.00 -6.52
C SER A 15 -0.91 30.01 -7.00
N MET A 16 -0.59 29.96 -8.30
CA MET A 16 0.38 30.89 -8.89
C MET A 16 -0.23 32.28 -9.04
N ASP A 17 -1.50 32.33 -9.46
CA ASP A 17 -2.28 33.53 -9.70
C ASP A 17 -3.68 33.38 -9.10
N LYS A 18 -4.44 34.48 -9.07
CA LYS A 18 -5.87 34.46 -8.77
C LYS A 18 -6.59 33.59 -9.79
N CYS A 19 -7.47 32.70 -9.32
CA CYS A 19 -8.32 31.90 -10.20
C CYS A 19 -9.74 31.78 -9.62
N ILE A 20 -10.66 31.28 -10.45
CA ILE A 20 -12.02 30.91 -10.03
C ILE A 20 -12.12 29.39 -10.08
N LEU A 21 -12.53 28.77 -8.97
CA LEU A 21 -12.78 27.34 -8.87
C LEU A 21 -14.20 27.14 -8.35
N ASP A 22 -15.04 26.48 -9.14
CA ASP A 22 -16.45 26.23 -8.79
C ASP A 22 -17.22 27.49 -8.34
N GLY A 23 -16.97 28.62 -9.04
CA GLY A 23 -17.56 29.92 -8.71
C GLY A 23 -16.88 30.67 -7.54
N PHE A 24 -15.95 30.05 -6.82
CA PHE A 24 -15.20 30.67 -5.75
C PHE A 24 -13.91 31.31 -6.25
N GLU A 25 -13.65 32.55 -5.84
CA GLU A 25 -12.37 33.21 -6.09
C GLU A 25 -11.29 32.70 -5.13
N ILE A 26 -10.22 32.14 -5.68
CA ILE A 26 -9.02 31.72 -4.96
C ILE A 26 -7.93 32.77 -5.23
N PRO A 27 -7.47 33.52 -4.21
CA PRO A 27 -6.35 34.44 -4.35
C PRO A 27 -5.06 33.75 -4.79
N ALA A 28 -4.14 34.48 -5.40
CA ALA A 28 -2.77 34.02 -5.60
C ALA A 28 -2.12 33.67 -4.25
N LYS A 29 -1.16 32.75 -4.24
CA LYS A 29 -0.44 32.29 -3.04
C LYS A 29 -1.30 31.54 -2.02
N THR A 30 -2.49 31.09 -2.42
CA THR A 30 -3.33 30.23 -1.59
C THR A 30 -2.76 28.82 -1.54
N ARG A 31 -2.52 28.31 -0.34
CA ARG A 31 -2.16 26.90 -0.13
C ARG A 31 -3.38 26.01 -0.36
N VAL A 32 -3.22 25.00 -1.20
CA VAL A 32 -4.24 24.00 -1.52
C VAL A 32 -3.75 22.63 -1.05
N VAL A 33 -4.63 21.89 -0.40
CA VAL A 33 -4.37 20.53 0.11
C VAL A 33 -5.44 19.62 -0.47
N VAL A 34 -5.03 18.47 -1.00
CA VAL A 34 -5.96 17.47 -1.56
C VAL A 34 -6.04 16.33 -0.58
N ASN A 35 -7.23 16.10 -0.02
CA ASN A 35 -7.45 15.06 0.98
C ASN A 35 -7.73 13.71 0.30
N ALA A 36 -6.67 13.05 -0.17
CA ALA A 36 -6.74 11.73 -0.80
C ALA A 36 -7.37 10.67 0.11
N PHE A 37 -7.17 10.78 1.43
CA PHE A 37 -7.81 9.92 2.42
C PHE A 37 -9.34 10.05 2.39
N ALA A 38 -9.86 11.27 2.47
CA ALA A 38 -11.30 11.50 2.40
C ALA A 38 -11.91 11.06 1.06
N ILE A 39 -11.24 11.36 -0.06
CA ILE A 39 -11.67 10.93 -1.40
C ILE A 39 -11.75 9.39 -1.47
N GLY A 40 -10.71 8.71 -0.97
CA GLY A 40 -10.65 7.25 -0.99
C GLY A 40 -11.76 6.58 -0.20
N MET A 41 -12.40 7.26 0.77
CA MET A 41 -13.48 6.72 1.59
C MET A 41 -14.83 7.41 1.36
N ASP A 42 -14.97 8.22 0.31
CA ASP A 42 -16.23 8.88 0.01
C ASP A 42 -17.28 7.86 -0.46
N PRO A 43 -18.42 7.69 0.26
CA PRO A 43 -19.49 6.79 -0.15
C PRO A 43 -20.16 7.18 -1.49
N LYS A 44 -19.96 8.43 -1.96
CA LYS A 44 -20.40 8.83 -3.31
C LYS A 44 -19.52 8.25 -4.41
N SER A 45 -18.29 7.89 -4.07
CA SER A 45 -17.29 7.37 -5.01
C SER A 45 -17.13 5.86 -4.91
N TRP A 46 -17.40 5.28 -3.73
CA TRP A 46 -17.14 3.88 -3.42
C TRP A 46 -18.31 3.25 -2.67
N GLU A 47 -18.82 2.12 -3.16
CA GLU A 47 -19.72 1.25 -2.39
C GLU A 47 -18.98 0.63 -1.21
N ASP A 48 -19.61 0.58 -0.03
CA ASP A 48 -18.99 0.12 1.22
C ASP A 48 -17.56 0.65 1.41
N PRO A 49 -17.38 1.98 1.49
CA PRO A 49 -16.07 2.61 1.36
C PRO A 49 -15.10 2.19 2.46
N LEU A 50 -15.58 1.73 3.61
CA LEU A 50 -14.72 1.32 4.73
C LEU A 50 -14.32 -0.16 4.66
N VAL A 51 -14.93 -0.94 3.77
CA VAL A 51 -14.63 -2.37 3.63
C VAL A 51 -13.39 -2.56 2.75
N TYR A 52 -12.46 -3.35 3.26
CA TYR A 52 -11.36 -3.88 2.46
C TYR A 52 -11.90 -4.97 1.53
N ASN A 53 -12.04 -4.61 0.25
CA ASN A 53 -12.48 -5.48 -0.83
C ASN A 53 -11.55 -5.18 -2.01
N PRO A 54 -10.51 -6.01 -2.25
CA PRO A 54 -9.61 -5.88 -3.40
C PRO A 54 -10.30 -6.10 -4.74
N GLU A 55 -11.32 -6.97 -4.79
CA GLU A 55 -12.01 -7.37 -6.00
C GLU A 55 -12.68 -6.21 -6.73
N ARG A 56 -13.02 -5.11 -6.01
CA ARG A 56 -13.53 -3.87 -6.61
C ARG A 56 -12.56 -3.19 -7.59
N PHE A 57 -11.30 -3.60 -7.61
CA PHE A 57 -10.27 -3.11 -8.52
C PHE A 57 -9.96 -4.08 -9.66
N PHE A 58 -10.58 -5.26 -9.69
CA PHE A 58 -10.44 -6.20 -10.80
C PHE A 58 -11.34 -5.75 -11.94
N ASP A 59 -10.81 -5.78 -13.16
CA ASP A 59 -11.57 -5.45 -14.36
C ASP A 59 -12.80 -6.36 -14.49
N ASP A 60 -13.97 -5.79 -14.72
CA ASP A 60 -15.05 -6.52 -15.39
C ASP A 60 -14.49 -7.05 -16.71
N GLN A 61 -14.68 -8.34 -16.99
CA GLN A 61 -13.97 -9.09 -18.04
C GLN A 61 -14.10 -8.55 -19.48
N ASP A 62 -14.89 -7.50 -19.70
CA ASP A 62 -15.19 -6.91 -21.01
C ASP A 62 -14.26 -5.74 -21.41
N ASN A 63 -13.36 -5.25 -20.54
CA ASN A 63 -12.45 -4.16 -20.91
C ASN A 63 -11.05 -4.33 -20.31
N LYS A 64 -10.20 -5.10 -21.00
CA LYS A 64 -8.81 -5.49 -20.64
C LYS A 64 -7.79 -4.34 -20.48
N ASN A 65 -8.23 -3.11 -20.21
CA ASN A 65 -7.41 -1.91 -20.17
C ASN A 65 -7.94 -0.85 -19.19
N ASP A 66 -8.89 -1.19 -18.31
CA ASP A 66 -9.66 -0.23 -17.51
C ASP A 66 -9.55 -0.48 -16.00
N SER A 67 -8.34 -0.79 -15.53
CA SER A 67 -8.09 -0.79 -14.10
C SER A 67 -8.37 0.62 -13.56
N VAL A 68 -9.11 0.73 -12.45
CA VAL A 68 -9.36 2.01 -11.74
C VAL A 68 -8.02 2.69 -11.36
N VAL A 69 -6.93 1.94 -11.35
CA VAL A 69 -5.58 2.42 -11.06
C VAL A 69 -4.98 3.18 -12.25
N ASP A 70 -5.25 2.77 -13.49
CA ASP A 70 -4.55 3.28 -14.69
C ASP A 70 -5.27 4.46 -15.38
N LYS A 71 -6.60 4.58 -15.21
CA LYS A 71 -7.39 5.61 -15.92
C LYS A 71 -8.47 6.29 -15.09
N ASP A 72 -8.31 6.43 -13.77
CA ASP A 72 -9.28 7.20 -12.98
C ASP A 72 -9.34 8.68 -13.40
N GLN A 73 -10.17 8.97 -14.42
CA GLN A 73 -10.45 10.30 -14.94
C GLN A 73 -11.33 11.10 -13.96
N GLU A 74 -11.98 10.42 -13.01
CA GLU A 74 -12.91 11.00 -12.04
C GLU A 74 -12.22 11.35 -10.71
N PHE A 75 -10.92 11.06 -10.57
CA PHE A 75 -10.13 11.33 -9.36
C PHE A 75 -10.71 10.70 -8.08
N LYS A 76 -11.42 9.57 -8.18
CA LYS A 76 -11.91 8.75 -7.07
C LYS A 76 -10.79 7.98 -6.33
N PHE A 77 -9.63 7.82 -6.96
CA PHE A 77 -8.45 7.12 -6.49
C PHE A 77 -7.16 7.86 -6.85
N VAL A 78 -6.66 8.69 -5.93
CA VAL A 78 -5.50 9.58 -6.16
C VAL A 78 -4.33 9.38 -5.18
N PRO A 79 -3.91 8.14 -4.85
CA PRO A 79 -2.86 7.93 -3.85
C PRO A 79 -1.48 8.47 -4.27
N PHE A 80 -1.28 8.74 -5.56
CA PHE A 80 -0.07 9.35 -6.12
C PHE A 80 -0.29 10.77 -6.65
N GLY A 81 -1.45 11.37 -6.34
CA GLY A 81 -1.90 12.63 -6.93
C GLY A 81 -2.18 12.52 -8.43
N GLY A 82 -2.24 13.65 -9.11
CA GLY A 82 -2.54 13.72 -10.54
C GLY A 82 -2.07 15.01 -11.21
N GLY A 83 -2.33 15.11 -12.52
CA GLY A 83 -1.96 16.26 -13.35
C GLY A 83 -0.44 16.45 -13.49
N ARG A 84 0.00 17.70 -13.73
CA ARG A 84 1.43 18.06 -13.96
C ARG A 84 2.41 17.66 -12.85
N ARG A 85 1.88 17.22 -11.71
CA ARG A 85 2.66 16.96 -10.51
C ARG A 85 2.23 15.67 -9.81
N GLY A 86 1.64 14.73 -10.56
CA GLY A 86 1.52 13.35 -10.12
C GLY A 86 2.90 12.77 -9.81
N CYS A 87 2.94 11.75 -8.94
CA CYS A 87 4.19 11.16 -8.49
C CYS A 87 4.96 10.55 -9.68
N PRO A 88 6.19 11.01 -9.98
CA PRO A 88 6.99 10.41 -11.04
C PRO A 88 7.45 8.98 -10.69
N GLY A 89 7.39 8.60 -9.40
CA GLY A 89 7.75 7.28 -8.91
C GLY A 89 6.61 6.24 -8.94
N PHE A 90 5.45 6.56 -9.52
CA PHE A 90 4.29 5.66 -9.56
C PHE A 90 4.65 4.25 -10.05
N ALA A 91 5.14 4.14 -11.30
CA ALA A 91 5.44 2.86 -11.92
C ALA A 91 6.51 2.07 -11.15
N PHE A 92 7.56 2.76 -10.68
CA PHE A 92 8.63 2.14 -9.91
C PHE A 92 8.14 1.63 -8.56
N GLY A 93 7.40 2.46 -7.80
CA GLY A 93 6.88 2.09 -6.49
C GLY A 93 5.88 0.93 -6.59
N PHE A 94 5.01 0.95 -7.60
CA PHE A 94 4.04 -0.11 -7.83
C PHE A 94 4.73 -1.44 -8.14
N ALA A 95 5.65 -1.47 -9.11
CA ALA A 95 6.42 -2.67 -9.45
C ALA A 95 7.24 -3.19 -8.26
N THR A 96 7.80 -2.30 -7.45
CA THR A 96 8.58 -2.69 -6.26
C THR A 96 7.71 -3.41 -5.23
N ILE A 97 6.54 -2.86 -4.91
CA ILE A 97 5.60 -3.47 -3.95
C ILE A 97 5.06 -4.78 -4.51
N GLU A 98 4.71 -4.82 -5.80
CA GLU A 98 4.20 -6.01 -6.47
C GLU A 98 5.21 -7.16 -6.41
N ILE A 99 6.48 -6.92 -6.80
CA ILE A 99 7.52 -7.95 -6.77
C ILE A 99 7.84 -8.39 -5.34
N ALA A 100 7.88 -7.46 -4.38
CA ALA A 100 8.14 -7.77 -2.98
C ALA A 100 7.03 -8.67 -2.41
N LEU A 101 5.77 -8.30 -2.61
CA LEU A 101 4.62 -9.10 -2.16
C LEU A 101 4.55 -10.45 -2.88
N ALA A 102 4.75 -10.48 -4.20
CA ALA A 102 4.75 -11.71 -4.97
C ALA A 102 5.78 -12.71 -4.44
N ARG A 103 7.01 -12.25 -4.14
CA ARG A 103 8.04 -13.11 -3.56
C ARG A 103 7.69 -13.60 -2.16
N LEU A 104 7.20 -12.71 -1.30
CA LEU A 104 6.82 -13.05 0.07
C LEU A 104 5.69 -14.09 0.09
N LEU A 105 4.66 -13.91 -0.74
CA LEU A 105 3.51 -14.81 -0.83
C LEU A 105 3.83 -16.11 -1.57
N TYR A 106 4.75 -16.08 -2.54
CA TYR A 106 5.19 -17.28 -3.25
C TYR A 106 5.97 -18.25 -2.34
N HIS A 107 6.82 -17.72 -1.46
CA HIS A 107 7.68 -18.54 -0.60
C HIS A 107 7.09 -18.86 0.77
N PHE A 108 6.19 -18.00 1.29
CA PHE A 108 5.69 -18.13 2.66
C PHE A 108 4.18 -18.06 2.75
N ASP A 109 3.62 -18.96 3.55
CA ASP A 109 2.33 -18.78 4.21
C ASP A 109 2.54 -17.94 5.48
N TRP A 110 1.51 -17.24 5.94
CA TRP A 110 1.62 -16.29 7.04
C TRP A 110 0.61 -16.62 8.14
N GLU A 111 1.11 -16.73 9.36
CA GLU A 111 0.32 -16.99 10.56
C GLU A 111 0.46 -15.83 11.56
N LEU A 112 -0.57 -15.63 12.38
CA LEU A 112 -0.47 -14.72 13.51
C LEU A 112 0.33 -15.37 14.64
N PRO A 113 1.06 -14.58 15.45
CA PRO A 113 1.70 -15.11 16.66
C PRO A 113 0.67 -15.81 17.57
N PRO A 114 1.05 -16.86 18.30
CA PRO A 114 0.14 -17.62 19.16
C PRO A 114 -0.60 -16.76 20.21
N GLU A 115 -0.04 -15.61 20.57
CA GLU A 115 -0.59 -14.66 21.53
C GLU A 115 -1.73 -13.80 20.95
N VAL A 116 -1.87 -13.74 19.63
CA VAL A 116 -2.91 -12.97 18.94
C VAL A 116 -4.09 -13.89 18.64
N LEU A 117 -5.26 -13.60 19.24
CA LEU A 117 -6.41 -14.51 19.21
C LEU A 117 -7.10 -14.59 17.83
N GLY A 118 -6.90 -13.58 16.98
CA GLY A 118 -7.37 -13.59 15.60
C GLY A 118 -7.06 -12.30 14.83
N PRO A 119 -7.48 -12.22 13.56
CA PRO A 119 -7.18 -11.08 12.69
C PRO A 119 -7.80 -9.77 13.18
N TYR A 120 -8.88 -9.83 13.94
CA TYR A 120 -9.55 -8.64 14.51
C TYR A 120 -8.80 -8.05 15.72
N ASP A 121 -7.85 -8.78 16.30
CA ASP A 121 -7.00 -8.29 17.39
C ASP A 121 -5.74 -7.58 16.88
N VAL A 122 -5.53 -7.55 15.56
CA VAL A 122 -4.46 -6.80 14.93
C VAL A 122 -4.83 -5.32 14.91
N ASP A 123 -4.12 -4.52 15.70
CA ASP A 123 -4.27 -3.06 15.74
C ASP A 123 -3.90 -2.43 14.38
N LEU A 124 -4.87 -1.81 13.69
CA LEU A 124 -4.66 -1.12 12.42
C LEU A 124 -4.56 0.40 12.56
N ASP A 125 -4.44 0.93 13.79
CA ASP A 125 -4.23 2.35 14.02
C ASP A 125 -3.00 2.86 13.26
N GLU A 126 -3.07 4.11 12.82
CA GLU A 126 -1.99 4.79 12.11
C GLU A 126 -1.42 5.97 12.89
N ILE A 127 -0.14 6.24 12.68
CA ILE A 127 0.48 7.51 13.04
C ILE A 127 0.56 8.37 11.79
N PHE A 128 -0.09 9.53 11.83
CA PHE A 128 -0.01 10.52 10.77
C PHE A 128 1.35 11.23 10.80
N GLY A 129 1.97 11.36 9.64
CA GLY A 129 3.27 12.03 9.47
C GLY A 129 3.52 12.38 8.01
N LEU A 130 4.79 12.57 7.64
CA LEU A 130 5.18 12.76 6.23
C LEU A 130 4.69 11.60 5.35
N ALA A 131 4.81 10.38 5.89
CA ALA A 131 4.08 9.21 5.43
C ALA A 131 3.30 8.61 6.61
N SER A 132 2.01 8.39 6.43
CA SER A 132 1.19 7.57 7.32
C SER A 132 1.75 6.16 7.37
N ARG A 133 1.85 5.62 8.58
CA ARG A 133 2.30 4.25 8.84
C ARG A 133 1.51 3.66 10.00
N LYS A 134 1.47 2.34 10.05
CA LYS A 134 0.88 1.61 11.19
C LYS A 134 1.56 2.05 12.49
N LYS A 135 0.76 2.29 13.53
CA LYS A 135 1.20 2.76 14.84
C LYS A 135 2.00 1.71 15.59
N SER A 136 1.54 0.47 15.53
CA SER A 136 2.20 -0.72 16.09
C SER A 136 2.78 -1.57 14.96
N THR A 137 3.91 -2.24 15.19
CA THR A 137 4.49 -3.15 14.18
C THR A 137 3.53 -4.30 13.87
N LEU A 138 3.37 -4.66 12.60
CA LEU A 138 2.72 -5.92 12.22
C LEU A 138 3.73 -7.06 12.41
N VAL A 139 3.42 -8.00 13.29
CA VAL A 139 4.24 -9.20 13.52
C VAL A 139 3.48 -10.40 12.95
N LEU A 140 4.14 -11.14 12.08
CA LEU A 140 3.63 -12.37 11.47
C LEU A 140 4.70 -13.46 11.55
N VAL A 141 4.26 -14.71 11.62
CA VAL A 141 5.13 -15.89 11.59
C VAL A 141 5.07 -16.47 10.18
N PRO A 142 6.18 -16.44 9.41
CA PRO A 142 6.22 -17.08 8.10
C PRO A 142 6.38 -18.59 8.26
N THR A 143 5.60 -19.36 7.50
CA THR A 143 5.79 -20.80 7.30
C THR A 143 6.03 -21.06 5.82
N THR A 144 6.71 -22.16 5.44
CA THR A 144 6.97 -22.43 4.02
C THR A 144 5.65 -22.66 3.28
N ASN A 145 5.50 -21.98 2.15
CA ASN A 145 4.31 -22.12 1.30
C ASN A 145 4.16 -23.59 0.87
N LYS A 146 2.99 -24.17 1.18
CA LYS A 146 2.70 -25.60 0.95
C LYS A 146 2.43 -25.92 -0.52
N ASP A 147 1.94 -24.94 -1.28
CA ASP A 147 1.62 -25.08 -2.70
C ASP A 147 2.88 -24.95 -3.58
N PHE A 148 3.93 -24.30 -3.06
CA PHE A 148 5.22 -24.12 -3.72
C PHE A 148 6.38 -24.57 -2.82
N PRO A 149 6.52 -25.88 -2.55
CA PRO A 149 7.59 -26.40 -1.71
C PRO A 149 8.95 -26.02 -2.31
N VAL A 150 9.73 -25.26 -1.56
CA VAL A 150 11.06 -24.84 -2.00
C VAL A 150 12.01 -26.04 -1.88
N HIS A 151 12.28 -26.72 -2.98
CA HIS A 151 13.41 -27.66 -3.07
C HIS A 151 14.71 -26.85 -3.18
N ILE A 152 15.30 -26.47 -2.05
CA ILE A 152 16.65 -25.92 -2.04
C ILE A 152 17.63 -27.10 -2.14
N GLU A 153 17.93 -27.55 -3.37
CA GLU A 153 19.10 -28.40 -3.58
C GLU A 153 20.35 -27.55 -3.32
N THR A 154 20.91 -27.64 -2.12
CA THR A 154 22.20 -27.03 -1.80
C THR A 154 23.28 -28.07 -2.11
N PRO A 155 24.15 -27.89 -3.12
CA PRO A 155 25.23 -28.84 -3.37
C PRO A 155 26.20 -28.83 -2.19
N GLY A 156 26.16 -29.86 -1.34
CA GLY A 156 27.14 -30.10 -0.29
C GLY A 156 26.90 -29.45 1.08
N ARG A 157 25.69 -29.01 1.41
CA ARG A 157 25.33 -28.59 2.78
C ARG A 157 23.95 -29.15 3.16
N GLU A 158 23.76 -29.53 4.42
CA GLU A 158 22.49 -30.04 4.97
C GLU A 158 21.30 -29.18 4.51
N GLU A 159 20.14 -29.81 4.27
CA GLU A 159 18.90 -29.13 3.91
C GLU A 159 18.60 -28.00 4.91
N VAL A 160 18.76 -26.74 4.48
CA VAL A 160 18.43 -25.58 5.30
C VAL A 160 17.04 -25.10 4.92
N HIS A 161 16.13 -25.05 5.88
CA HIS A 161 14.76 -24.64 5.64
C HIS A 161 14.73 -23.13 5.29
N PRO A 162 13.88 -22.66 4.35
CA PRO A 162 13.83 -21.24 3.95
C PRO A 162 13.66 -20.24 5.12
N ILE A 163 12.98 -20.68 6.18
CA ILE A 163 12.78 -19.91 7.41
C ILE A 163 14.11 -19.63 8.14
N ASP A 164 15.08 -20.54 8.09
CA ASP A 164 16.35 -20.40 8.80
C ASP A 164 17.26 -19.36 8.12
N HIS A 165 17.17 -19.22 6.79
CA HIS A 165 17.80 -18.11 6.06
C HIS A 165 17.18 -16.76 6.42
N PHE A 166 15.86 -16.70 6.61
CA PHE A 166 15.17 -15.47 6.98
C PHE A 166 15.51 -15.02 8.41
N ARG A 167 15.58 -15.98 9.35
CA ARG A 167 15.99 -15.71 10.74
C ARG A 167 17.42 -15.18 10.82
N ALA A 168 18.35 -15.76 10.07
CA ALA A 168 19.73 -15.29 10.01
C ALA A 168 19.85 -13.84 9.52
N ALA A 169 19.04 -13.43 8.53
CA ALA A 169 19.01 -12.05 8.05
C ALA A 169 18.42 -11.05 9.07
N THR A 170 17.45 -11.47 9.88
CA THR A 170 16.85 -10.61 10.92
C THR A 170 17.67 -10.49 12.20
N ASP A 171 18.53 -11.48 12.49
CA ASP A 171 19.43 -11.43 13.65
C ASP A 171 20.66 -10.55 13.38
N GLU A 172 21.11 -10.40 12.13
CA GLU A 172 22.18 -9.46 11.77
C GLU A 172 21.78 -7.97 11.94
N GLU A 173 20.49 -7.62 11.89
CA GLU A 173 20.03 -6.25 12.16
C GLU A 173 19.93 -5.90 13.66
N LYS A 174 20.00 -6.88 14.58
CA LYS A 174 19.94 -6.64 16.03
C LYS A 174 21.31 -6.50 16.71
N GLY A 175 22.41 -6.60 15.96
CA GLY A 175 23.78 -6.53 16.48
C GLY A 175 24.45 -5.16 16.42
N GLY A 176 23.71 -4.09 16.11
CA GLY A 176 24.27 -2.73 15.93
C GLY A 176 23.57 -1.67 16.78
N ASP A 177 23.72 -1.75 18.10
CA ASP A 177 24.02 -0.61 19.02
C ASP A 177 24.38 -1.15 20.42
#